data_AF-A0A2T7DXZ6-F1
#
_entry.id   AF-A0A2T7DXZ6-F1
#
_cell.length_a   1.000
_cell.length_b   1.000
_cell.length_c   1.000
_cell.angle_alpha   90.00
_cell.angle_beta   90.00
_cell.angle_gamma   90.00
#
_symmetry.space_group_name_H-M   'P 1'
#
loop_
_entity.id
_entity.type
_entity.pdbx_description
1 polymer ?
#
loop_
_entity_poly.entity_id
_entity_poly.type
_entity_poly.pdbx_seq_one_letter_code
_entity_poly.pdbx_strand_id
1 'polypeptide(L)'
;MDALAMDKISIILVLLASSYGAVLQGHARPVLSSDNALLQRNDDETASVGATRNFTYLFEVQTGDMRLAGTDSQLTFTFSDTDSNSFELVYDGSGEIYQQFFERGQYNYDEFTKDIFMKPCRLKIKTDGRGAAPSWYCEWVKISVWGQRFEEHYEHRFIVQHWIGPNDPDPSELTVNDCNKASMASAKKNMPSSFSII
;
A
#
# COMPACT_ATOMS: atom_id res chain seq x y z
N MET A 1 -3.53 45.08 8.39
CA MET A 1 -4.98 44.89 8.21
C MET A 1 -5.11 44.67 6.72
N ASP A 2 -4.99 43.44 6.22
CA ASP A 2 -5.92 42.34 6.48
C ASP A 2 -5.25 41.03 6.89
N ALA A 3 -6.00 40.25 7.67
CA ALA A 3 -5.59 39.02 8.31
C ALA A 3 -6.53 37.88 7.90
N LEU A 4 -5.99 36.66 7.93
CA LEU A 4 -6.66 35.34 7.99
C LEU A 4 -7.12 34.80 6.62
N ALA A 5 -6.37 33.89 5.98
CA ALA A 5 -6.20 32.47 6.35
C ALA A 5 -7.57 31.75 6.48
N MET A 6 -8.01 31.13 5.38
CA MET A 6 -9.11 30.16 5.38
C MET A 6 -8.57 28.78 5.05
N ASP A 7 -8.03 28.14 6.08
CA ASP A 7 -7.93 26.69 6.19
C ASP A 7 -9.17 26.22 6.97
N LYS A 8 -9.90 25.24 6.43
CA LYS A 8 -10.95 24.41 7.07
C LYS A 8 -11.70 23.60 6.00
N ILE A 9 -11.06 22.52 5.53
CA ILE A 9 -11.78 21.40 4.90
C ILE A 9 -12.56 20.69 6.02
N SER A 10 -13.81 21.09 6.19
CA SER A 10 -14.71 20.56 7.21
C SER A 10 -15.54 19.42 6.63
N ILE A 11 -15.14 18.19 6.98
CA ILE A 11 -15.95 16.99 7.25
C ILE A 11 -17.39 17.03 6.67
N ILE A 12 -17.60 16.30 5.57
CA ILE A 12 -18.95 15.95 5.09
C ILE A 12 -19.39 14.69 5.84
N LEU A 13 -20.23 14.87 6.86
CA LEU A 13 -20.98 13.80 7.52
C LEU A 13 -22.47 14.04 7.21
N VAL A 14 -23.03 13.31 6.25
CA VAL A 14 -24.47 13.36 5.95
C VAL A 14 -25.15 12.18 6.62
N LEU A 15 -25.68 12.41 7.82
CA LEU A 15 -26.71 11.59 8.44
C LEU A 15 -28.04 12.35 8.35
N LEU A 16 -29.01 11.79 7.62
CA LEU A 16 -30.41 12.13 7.83
C LEU A 16 -31.22 10.83 7.87
N ALA A 17 -31.54 10.41 9.10
CA ALA A 17 -32.63 9.50 9.40
C ALA A 17 -33.66 10.26 10.26
N SER A 18 -34.83 10.53 9.67
CA SER A 18 -36.12 10.71 10.33
C SER A 18 -37.15 10.82 9.20
N SER A 19 -38.28 10.12 9.20
CA SER A 19 -39.33 10.43 10.17
C SER A 19 -40.51 9.42 10.13
N TYR A 20 -41.03 9.10 11.32
CA TYR A 20 -42.40 8.66 11.72
C TYR A 20 -43.14 7.61 10.84
N GLY A 21 -43.54 6.43 11.32
CA GLY A 21 -44.19 6.12 12.60
C GLY A 21 -45.72 6.16 12.42
N ALA A 22 -46.36 5.01 12.17
CA ALA A 22 -47.81 4.85 12.30
C ALA A 22 -48.16 3.43 12.80
N VAL A 23 -48.84 3.40 13.94
CA VAL A 23 -49.39 2.23 14.64
C VAL A 23 -50.84 2.04 14.22
N LEU A 24 -51.27 0.79 13.96
CA LEU A 24 -52.67 0.39 14.16
C LEU A 24 -52.77 -1.01 14.78
N GLN A 25 -53.65 -1.11 15.77
CA GLN A 25 -53.97 -2.27 16.60
C GLN A 25 -54.76 -3.35 15.86
N GLY A 26 -54.54 -4.61 16.24
CA GLY A 26 -55.43 -5.73 15.94
C GLY A 26 -55.25 -6.84 16.98
N HIS A 27 -56.29 -7.08 17.77
CA HIS A 27 -56.36 -8.05 18.86
C HIS A 27 -56.35 -9.52 18.40
N ALA A 28 -55.65 -10.39 19.14
CA ALA A 28 -56.15 -11.70 19.61
C ALA A 28 -55.14 -12.35 20.59
N ARG A 29 -55.62 -12.82 21.75
CA ARG A 29 -54.99 -13.88 22.57
C ARG A 29 -55.83 -15.15 22.39
N PRO A 30 -55.23 -16.36 22.43
CA PRO A 30 -55.38 -17.20 23.63
C PRO A 30 -54.12 -18.06 23.96
N VAL A 31 -53.71 -18.14 25.23
CA VAL A 31 -53.87 -19.25 26.22
C VAL A 31 -52.60 -20.12 26.36
N LEU A 32 -52.20 -20.30 27.63
CA LEU A 32 -51.02 -21.00 28.14
C LEU A 32 -51.10 -22.52 27.98
N SER A 33 -49.96 -23.18 27.79
CA SER A 33 -49.76 -24.57 28.23
C SER A 33 -48.28 -24.86 28.48
N SER A 34 -47.99 -25.10 29.75
CA SER A 34 -46.96 -25.93 30.41
C SER A 34 -45.61 -26.20 29.75
N ASP A 35 -44.57 -25.73 30.43
CA ASP A 35 -43.31 -26.40 30.75
C ASP A 35 -42.72 -27.37 29.71
N ASN A 36 -41.71 -26.90 28.96
CA ASN A 36 -40.50 -27.70 28.81
C ASN A 36 -39.24 -26.86 28.59
N ALA A 37 -38.19 -27.37 29.20
CA ALA A 37 -36.84 -26.89 29.35
C ALA A 37 -36.17 -26.27 28.11
N LEU A 38 -35.27 -25.31 28.42
CA LEU A 38 -33.90 -25.18 27.88
C LEU A 38 -33.73 -25.48 26.39
N LEU A 39 -33.67 -24.43 25.58
CA LEU A 39 -32.60 -24.13 24.64
C LEU A 39 -32.90 -22.72 24.08
N GLN A 40 -32.71 -21.68 24.90
CA GLN A 40 -32.48 -20.36 24.33
C GLN A 40 -31.15 -20.45 23.60
N ARG A 41 -31.23 -20.33 22.28
CA ARG A 41 -30.10 -20.32 21.36
C ARG A 41 -29.05 -19.36 21.88
N ASN A 42 -27.89 -19.89 22.21
CA ASN A 42 -26.66 -19.12 22.26
C ASN A 42 -26.33 -18.74 20.82
N ASP A 43 -26.87 -17.63 20.32
CA ASP A 43 -26.34 -16.96 19.13
C ASP A 43 -25.10 -16.12 19.50
N ASP A 44 -24.29 -16.62 20.44
CA ASP A 44 -22.89 -16.23 20.62
C ASP A 44 -22.03 -17.30 19.94
N GLU A 45 -22.26 -17.50 18.64
CA GLU A 45 -21.28 -18.20 17.82
C GLU A 45 -20.17 -17.18 17.52
N THR A 46 -19.16 -17.26 18.38
CA THR A 46 -17.87 -16.61 18.29
C THR A 46 -17.19 -16.98 16.97
N ALA A 47 -17.63 -16.38 15.88
CA ALA A 47 -16.94 -16.40 14.60
C ALA A 47 -15.76 -15.40 14.66
N SER A 48 -14.82 -15.63 15.59
CA SER A 48 -13.43 -15.20 15.39
C SER A 48 -12.79 -16.15 14.36
N VAL A 49 -13.38 -16.23 13.17
CA VAL A 49 -12.64 -16.63 11.98
C VAL A 49 -11.65 -15.49 11.78
N GLY A 50 -10.38 -15.74 12.14
CA GLY A 50 -9.33 -14.73 12.24
C GLY A 50 -9.40 -13.76 11.07
N ALA A 51 -9.72 -12.49 11.36
CA ALA A 51 -9.77 -11.45 10.34
C ALA A 51 -8.39 -11.37 9.68
N THR A 52 -8.28 -11.85 8.45
CA THR A 52 -7.06 -11.75 7.65
C THR A 52 -6.70 -10.27 7.53
N ARG A 53 -5.50 -9.91 7.99
CA ARG A 53 -5.01 -8.54 7.96
C ARG A 53 -4.49 -8.24 6.57
N ASN A 54 -5.37 -7.84 5.66
CA ASN A 54 -4.97 -7.47 4.30
C ASN A 54 -4.56 -6.00 4.25
N PHE A 55 -3.39 -5.76 3.66
CA PHE A 55 -2.85 -4.45 3.34
C PHE A 55 -2.75 -4.32 1.83
N THR A 56 -3.20 -3.18 1.31
CA THR A 56 -3.07 -2.83 -0.10
C THR A 56 -1.74 -2.14 -0.31
N TYR A 57 -1.06 -2.55 -1.38
CA TYR A 57 0.19 -2.00 -1.86
C TYR A 57 -0.03 -1.38 -3.22
N LEU A 58 0.44 -0.15 -3.41
CA LEU A 58 0.52 0.51 -4.70
C LEU A 58 1.98 0.65 -5.08
N PHE A 59 2.38 -0.13 -6.08
CA PHE A 59 3.66 0.00 -6.77
C PHE A 59 3.51 1.05 -7.86
N GLU A 60 4.41 2.03 -7.87
CA GLU A 60 4.49 3.06 -8.90
C GLU A 60 5.92 3.19 -9.38
N VAL A 61 6.10 3.40 -10.66
CA VAL A 61 7.42 3.48 -11.30
C VAL A 61 7.43 4.55 -12.36
N GLN A 62 8.56 5.24 -12.46
CA GLN A 62 8.85 6.15 -13.56
C GLN A 62 10.10 5.65 -14.29
N THR A 63 9.91 5.31 -15.57
CA THR A 63 11.01 5.11 -16.50
C THR A 63 11.55 6.46 -16.95
N GLY A 64 12.88 6.56 -17.14
CA GLY A 64 13.48 7.80 -17.64
C GLY A 64 13.06 8.16 -19.06
N ASP A 65 13.20 9.44 -19.39
CA ASP A 65 12.86 9.97 -20.73
C ASP A 65 14.10 10.12 -21.62
N MET A 66 15.16 9.36 -21.35
CA MET A 66 16.33 9.31 -22.23
C MET A 66 16.17 8.25 -23.32
N ARG A 67 16.94 8.39 -24.40
CA ARG A 67 16.91 7.45 -25.52
C ARG A 67 17.23 6.03 -25.03
N LEU A 68 16.41 5.06 -25.45
CA LEU A 68 16.50 3.64 -25.07
C LEU A 68 16.27 3.34 -23.58
N ALA A 69 15.66 4.25 -22.82
CA ALA A 69 15.39 4.04 -21.40
C ALA A 69 14.39 2.91 -21.11
N GLY A 70 13.56 2.54 -22.10
CA GLY A 70 12.58 1.47 -21.94
C GLY A 70 13.17 0.07 -22.10
N THR A 71 12.44 -0.94 -21.63
CA THR A 71 12.89 -2.35 -21.60
C THR A 71 11.78 -3.31 -21.97
N ASP A 72 12.15 -4.42 -22.58
CA ASP A 72 11.28 -5.60 -22.77
C ASP A 72 11.75 -6.82 -21.96
N SER A 73 12.84 -6.69 -21.22
CA SER A 73 13.28 -7.67 -20.22
C SER A 73 12.27 -7.87 -19.11
N GLN A 74 12.36 -9.03 -18.46
CA GLN A 74 11.69 -9.24 -17.18
C GLN A 74 12.42 -8.45 -16.08
N LEU A 75 11.65 -7.71 -15.28
CA LEU A 75 12.14 -6.99 -14.10
C LEU A 75 11.62 -7.64 -12.82
N THR A 76 12.54 -7.86 -11.88
CA THR A 76 12.25 -8.34 -10.53
C THR A 76 12.54 -7.24 -9.52
N PHE A 77 11.55 -6.90 -8.70
CA PHE A 77 11.67 -5.90 -7.63
C PHE A 77 11.51 -6.61 -6.28
N THR A 78 12.56 -6.59 -5.45
CA THR A 78 12.52 -7.09 -4.08
C THR A 78 12.52 -5.94 -3.10
N PHE A 79 11.45 -5.82 -2.32
CA PHE A 79 11.31 -4.83 -1.26
C PHE A 79 11.66 -5.45 0.09
N SER A 80 12.32 -4.71 0.98
CA SER A 80 12.60 -5.19 2.34
C SER A 80 12.62 -4.07 3.38
N ASP A 81 12.27 -4.40 4.63
CA ASP A 81 12.26 -3.48 5.77
C ASP A 81 13.39 -3.78 6.78
N THR A 82 13.44 -3.06 7.91
CA THR A 82 14.45 -3.29 8.95
C THR A 82 14.28 -4.59 9.71
N ASP A 83 13.08 -5.16 9.69
CA ASP A 83 12.68 -6.35 10.46
C ASP A 83 12.90 -7.63 9.65
N SER A 84 13.61 -7.52 8.53
CA SER A 84 13.90 -8.61 7.59
C SER A 84 12.66 -9.18 6.89
N ASN A 85 11.53 -8.47 6.89
CA ASN A 85 10.43 -8.81 6.03
C ASN A 85 10.78 -8.42 4.59
N SER A 86 10.32 -9.22 3.63
CA SER A 86 10.52 -8.95 2.22
C SER A 86 9.41 -9.51 1.35
N PHE A 87 9.20 -8.90 0.19
CA PHE A 87 8.41 -9.50 -0.89
C PHE A 87 9.02 -9.17 -2.24
N GLU A 88 8.60 -9.94 -3.24
CA GLU A 88 9.03 -9.79 -4.62
C GLU A 88 7.84 -9.49 -5.54
N LEU A 89 8.08 -8.64 -6.54
CA LEU A 89 7.21 -8.43 -7.69
C LEU A 89 8.00 -8.78 -8.95
N VAL A 90 7.39 -9.53 -9.86
CA VAL A 90 7.98 -9.91 -11.14
C VAL A 90 7.09 -9.37 -12.25
N TYR A 91 7.66 -8.53 -13.10
CA TYR A 91 6.99 -8.01 -14.28
C TYR A 91 7.69 -8.53 -15.51
N ASP A 92 6.98 -9.36 -16.27
CA ASP A 92 7.46 -9.93 -17.52
C ASP A 92 7.13 -9.00 -18.68
N GLY A 93 8.14 -8.30 -19.20
CA GLY A 93 8.01 -7.43 -20.38
C GLY A 93 7.63 -8.18 -21.66
N SER A 94 7.73 -9.52 -21.68
CA SER A 94 7.29 -10.37 -22.78
C SER A 94 5.85 -10.87 -22.65
N GLY A 95 5.21 -10.72 -21.48
CA GLY A 95 3.85 -11.20 -21.20
C GLY A 95 2.75 -10.17 -21.55
N GLU A 96 1.54 -10.65 -21.83
CA GLU A 96 0.43 -9.80 -22.32
C GLU A 96 -0.01 -8.68 -21.36
N ILE A 97 0.09 -8.91 -20.04
CA ILE A 97 -0.43 -7.96 -19.03
C ILE A 97 0.48 -6.73 -18.89
N TYR A 98 1.80 -6.92 -19.00
CA TYR A 98 2.80 -5.88 -18.70
C TYR A 98 3.69 -5.57 -19.90
N GLN A 99 3.32 -6.00 -21.11
CA GLN A 99 4.08 -5.79 -22.34
C GLN A 99 4.40 -4.32 -22.63
N GLN A 100 3.59 -3.41 -22.11
CA GLN A 100 3.74 -1.96 -22.33
C GLN A 100 4.22 -1.24 -21.06
N PHE A 101 4.59 -1.97 -20.01
CA PHE A 101 5.20 -1.37 -18.83
C PHE A 101 6.66 -1.06 -19.11
N PHE A 102 7.20 -0.11 -18.36
CA PHE A 102 8.62 0.25 -18.40
C PHE A 102 9.09 0.81 -19.74
N GLU A 103 8.17 1.40 -20.50
CA GLU A 103 8.50 2.14 -21.72
C GLU A 103 9.11 3.51 -21.41
N ARG A 104 9.91 4.03 -22.34
CA ARG A 104 10.58 5.34 -22.19
C ARG A 104 9.59 6.42 -21.74
N GLY A 105 9.94 7.13 -20.67
CA GLY A 105 9.17 8.24 -20.12
C GLY A 105 7.83 7.85 -19.50
N GLN A 106 7.46 6.57 -19.50
CA GLN A 106 6.19 6.14 -18.92
C GLN A 106 6.22 6.12 -17.39
N TYR A 107 5.07 6.50 -16.86
CA TYR A 107 4.65 6.19 -15.50
C TYR A 107 3.73 4.96 -15.55
N ASN A 108 4.08 3.93 -14.79
CA ASN A 108 3.25 2.74 -14.61
C ASN A 108 2.94 2.54 -13.13
N TYR A 109 1.81 1.87 -12.86
CA TYR A 109 1.42 1.51 -11.50
C TYR A 109 0.72 0.15 -11.48
N ASP A 110 0.78 -0.50 -10.32
CA ASP A 110 0.11 -1.78 -10.08
C ASP A 110 -0.32 -1.86 -8.61
N GLU A 111 -1.51 -2.40 -8.36
CA GLU A 111 -2.08 -2.55 -7.03
C GLU A 111 -2.24 -4.02 -6.67
N PHE A 112 -1.75 -4.41 -5.49
CA PHE A 112 -1.86 -5.77 -4.99
C PHE A 112 -2.09 -5.79 -3.48
N THR A 113 -2.50 -6.93 -2.94
CA THR A 113 -2.72 -7.11 -1.50
C THR A 113 -1.75 -8.13 -0.91
N LYS A 114 -1.34 -7.90 0.34
CA LYS A 114 -0.57 -8.85 1.16
C LYS A 114 -1.10 -8.88 2.59
N ASP A 115 -0.82 -9.96 3.30
CA ASP A 115 -1.23 -10.21 4.69
C ASP A 115 -0.29 -9.57 5.73
N ILE A 116 0.71 -8.82 5.27
CA ILE A 116 1.73 -8.17 6.08
C ILE A 116 1.75 -6.67 5.81
N PHE A 117 1.88 -5.88 6.88
CA PHE A 117 2.24 -4.48 6.79
C PHE A 117 3.75 -4.36 6.98
N MET A 118 4.43 -3.80 5.99
CA MET A 118 5.85 -3.48 6.10
C MET A 118 6.12 -2.04 5.69
N LYS A 119 7.28 -1.54 6.10
CA LYS A 119 7.79 -0.21 5.73
C LYS A 119 9.07 -0.38 4.91
N PRO A 120 8.97 -0.74 3.62
CA PRO A 120 10.16 -1.01 2.81
C PRO A 120 11.09 0.20 2.78
N CYS A 121 12.35 -0.06 3.13
CA CYS A 121 13.42 0.93 3.09
C CYS A 121 14.63 0.43 2.30
N ARG A 122 14.56 -0.80 1.77
CA ARG A 122 15.46 -1.33 0.75
C ARG A 122 14.67 -1.77 -0.47
N LEU A 123 15.24 -1.49 -1.63
CA LEU A 123 14.77 -1.96 -2.92
C LEU A 123 15.95 -2.61 -3.66
N LYS A 124 15.77 -3.85 -4.08
CA LYS A 124 16.64 -4.50 -5.08
C LYS A 124 15.87 -4.62 -6.39
N ILE A 125 16.50 -4.23 -7.49
CA ILE A 125 15.97 -4.36 -8.85
C ILE A 125 16.90 -5.31 -9.59
N LYS A 126 16.34 -6.26 -10.33
CA LYS A 126 17.09 -7.20 -11.17
C LYS A 126 16.42 -7.30 -12.54
N THR A 127 17.23 -7.37 -13.58
CA THR A 127 16.79 -7.70 -14.94
C THR A 127 17.26 -9.10 -15.32
N ASP A 128 16.48 -9.80 -16.16
CA ASP A 128 16.95 -11.02 -16.83
C ASP A 128 17.80 -10.73 -18.09
N GLY A 129 17.81 -9.47 -18.53
CA GLY A 129 18.61 -8.98 -19.65
C GLY A 129 18.22 -9.56 -21.02
N ARG A 130 17.00 -10.06 -21.16
CA ARG A 130 16.47 -10.64 -22.41
C ARG A 130 15.66 -9.64 -23.20
N GLY A 131 15.40 -9.96 -24.47
CA GLY A 131 14.62 -9.11 -25.38
C GLY A 131 15.47 -8.17 -26.23
N ALA A 132 14.79 -7.33 -27.00
CA ALA A 132 15.36 -6.33 -27.90
C ALA A 132 15.90 -5.09 -27.18
N ALA A 133 15.35 -4.78 -26.00
CA ALA A 133 15.77 -3.69 -25.12
C ALA A 133 16.15 -4.26 -23.75
N PRO A 134 17.35 -4.87 -23.62
CA PRO A 134 17.72 -5.65 -22.44
C PRO A 134 18.12 -4.82 -21.21
N SER A 135 18.17 -3.49 -21.36
CA SER A 135 18.59 -2.54 -20.32
C SER A 135 17.49 -1.54 -20.08
N TRP A 136 17.33 -1.13 -18.84
CA TRP A 136 16.28 -0.22 -18.41
C TRP A 136 16.86 0.95 -17.63
N TYR A 137 16.39 2.17 -17.90
CA TYR A 137 16.73 3.33 -17.08
C TYR A 137 15.57 3.70 -16.17
N CYS A 138 15.77 3.52 -14.87
CA CYS A 138 14.76 3.84 -13.86
C CYS A 138 15.04 5.21 -13.24
N GLU A 139 14.04 6.09 -13.19
CA GLU A 139 14.15 7.33 -12.41
C GLU A 139 13.88 7.08 -10.94
N TRP A 140 12.73 6.50 -10.63
CA TRP A 140 12.33 6.18 -9.28
C TRP A 140 11.28 5.07 -9.23
N VAL A 141 11.21 4.43 -8.07
CA VAL A 141 10.17 3.48 -7.70
C VAL A 141 9.55 3.96 -6.39
N LYS A 142 8.22 3.97 -6.30
CA LYS A 142 7.49 4.32 -5.08
C LYS A 142 6.60 3.15 -4.67
N ILE A 143 6.57 2.88 -3.38
CA ILE A 143 5.66 1.91 -2.77
C ILE A 143 4.82 2.62 -1.72
N SER A 144 3.50 2.48 -1.82
CA SER A 144 2.55 2.98 -0.82
C SER A 144 1.81 1.80 -0.21
N VAL A 145 1.59 1.81 1.10
CA VAL A 145 0.95 0.72 1.85
C VAL A 145 -0.12 1.30 2.76
N TRP A 146 -1.32 0.72 2.72
CA TRP A 146 -2.41 1.09 3.62
C TRP A 146 -3.29 -0.12 3.96
N GLY A 147 -3.93 -0.10 5.12
CA GLY A 147 -4.85 -1.15 5.55
C GLY A 147 -6.27 -0.60 5.71
N GLN A 148 -7.29 -1.30 5.20
CA GLN A 148 -8.69 -0.84 5.30
C GLN A 148 -9.17 -0.70 6.76
N ARG A 149 -8.56 -1.47 7.67
CA ARG A 149 -8.88 -1.49 9.11
C ARG A 149 -7.80 -0.86 10.00
N PHE A 150 -6.74 -0.32 9.39
CA PHE A 150 -5.59 0.20 10.10
C PHE A 150 -5.37 1.65 9.67
N GLU A 151 -5.27 2.58 10.62
CA GLU A 151 -4.92 3.99 10.33
C GLU A 151 -3.45 4.17 9.90
N GLU A 152 -2.74 3.07 9.66
CA GLU A 152 -1.35 3.08 9.25
C GLU A 152 -1.23 3.19 7.73
N HIS A 153 -0.75 4.36 7.30
CA HIS A 153 -0.33 4.62 5.94
C HIS A 153 1.20 4.75 5.90
N TYR A 154 1.82 4.14 4.89
CA TYR A 154 3.24 4.28 4.62
C TYR A 154 3.44 4.58 3.14
N GLU A 155 4.37 5.48 2.83
CA GLU A 155 4.89 5.62 1.48
C GLU A 155 6.41 5.76 1.52
N HIS A 156 7.08 5.25 0.51
CA HIS A 156 8.50 5.50 0.29
C HIS A 156 8.83 5.54 -1.18
N ARG A 157 9.62 6.54 -1.58
CA ARG A 157 10.13 6.70 -2.95
C ARG A 157 11.63 6.44 -2.96
N PHE A 158 12.02 5.37 -3.62
CA PHE A 158 13.41 5.04 -3.94
C PHE A 158 13.83 5.83 -5.17
N ILE A 159 14.83 6.70 -5.02
CA ILE A 159 15.47 7.39 -6.14
C ILE A 159 16.52 6.44 -6.72
N VAL A 160 16.40 6.12 -8.00
CA VAL A 160 17.25 5.13 -8.68
C VAL A 160 18.23 5.84 -9.61
N GLN A 161 17.72 6.52 -10.64
CA GLN A 161 18.46 7.32 -11.63
C GLN A 161 19.67 6.60 -12.22
N HIS A 162 19.47 5.33 -12.57
CA HIS A 162 20.53 4.45 -13.04
C HIS A 162 20.01 3.47 -14.09
N TRP A 163 20.92 3.05 -14.96
CA TRP A 163 20.69 1.94 -15.87
C TRP A 163 20.81 0.61 -15.12
N ILE A 164 19.96 -0.35 -15.45
CA ILE A 164 20.01 -1.74 -14.98
C ILE A 164 19.98 -2.62 -16.24
N GLY A 165 21.02 -3.43 -16.47
CA GLY A 165 21.18 -4.10 -17.75
C GLY A 165 22.35 -5.08 -17.80
N PRO A 166 22.47 -5.87 -18.88
CA PRO A 166 23.65 -6.70 -19.14
C PRO A 166 24.79 -5.93 -19.83
N ASN A 167 24.57 -4.68 -20.25
CA ASN A 167 25.58 -3.89 -20.95
C ASN A 167 26.53 -3.21 -19.95
N ASP A 168 27.79 -3.62 -19.95
CA ASP A 168 28.92 -2.99 -19.22
C ASP A 168 28.93 -1.46 -19.48
N PRO A 169 28.90 -0.59 -18.45
CA PRO A 169 29.22 -0.84 -17.04
C PRO A 169 28.05 -1.16 -16.11
N ASP A 170 26.83 -1.25 -16.62
CA ASP A 170 25.65 -1.30 -15.77
C ASP A 170 25.43 -2.72 -15.23
N PRO A 171 25.15 -2.86 -13.93
CA PRO A 171 24.93 -4.18 -13.35
C PRO A 171 23.52 -4.67 -13.72
N SER A 172 23.37 -5.99 -13.89
CA SER A 172 22.06 -6.61 -14.08
C SER A 172 21.22 -6.64 -12.80
N GLU A 173 21.79 -6.19 -11.67
CA GLU A 173 21.08 -5.93 -10.43
C GLU A 173 21.59 -4.66 -9.74
N LEU A 174 20.68 -3.93 -9.11
CA LEU A 174 20.97 -2.70 -8.37
C LEU A 174 20.22 -2.73 -7.03
N THR A 175 20.83 -2.23 -5.97
CA THR A 175 20.19 -2.10 -4.65
C THR A 175 20.23 -0.65 -4.16
N VAL A 176 19.07 -0.11 -3.81
CA VAL A 176 18.90 1.17 -3.10
C VAL A 176 18.60 0.86 -1.63
N ASN A 177 19.41 1.38 -0.71
CA ASN A 177 19.25 1.17 0.74
C ASN A 177 19.09 2.50 1.49
N ASP A 178 17.85 2.83 1.86
CA ASP A 178 17.47 4.03 2.59
C ASP A 178 17.12 3.76 4.07
N CYS A 179 17.35 2.55 4.59
CA CYS A 179 16.95 2.19 5.97
C CYS A 179 17.58 3.07 7.05
N ASN A 180 18.79 3.59 6.80
CA ASN A 180 19.45 4.53 7.70
C ASN A 180 18.79 5.92 7.69
N LYS A 181 18.11 6.30 6.60
CA LYS A 181 17.31 7.53 6.54
C LYS A 181 15.95 7.34 7.23
N ALA A 182 15.33 6.16 7.06
CA ALA A 182 14.07 5.81 7.71
C ALA A 182 14.21 5.78 9.25
N SER A 183 15.31 5.23 9.79
CA SER A 183 15.59 5.24 11.22
C SER A 183 15.78 6.66 11.77
N MET A 184 16.46 7.56 11.04
CA MET A 184 16.63 8.96 11.42
C MET A 184 15.31 9.76 11.37
N ALA A 185 14.42 9.48 10.43
CA ALA A 185 13.11 10.12 10.35
C ALA A 185 12.20 9.69 11.52
N SER A 186 12.22 8.41 11.92
CA SER A 186 11.54 7.93 13.13
C SER A 186 12.16 8.49 14.42
N ALA A 187 13.49 8.57 14.50
CA ALA A 187 14.18 9.10 15.67
C ALA A 187 13.86 10.60 15.92
N LYS A 188 13.74 11.41 14.85
CA LYS A 188 13.33 12.82 14.96
C LYS A 188 11.88 13.00 15.42
N LYS A 189 10.97 12.10 15.03
CA LYS A 189 9.56 12.13 15.49
C LYS A 189 9.41 11.79 16.98
N ASN A 190 10.31 10.95 17.50
CA ASN A 190 10.29 10.49 18.89
C ASN A 190 11.22 11.27 19.83
N MET A 191 11.90 12.32 19.35
CA MET A 191 12.61 13.24 20.24
C MET A 191 11.57 14.07 21.01
N PRO A 192 11.52 14.00 22.35
CA PRO A 192 10.75 14.97 23.11
C PRO A 192 11.31 16.35 22.78
N SER A 193 10.41 17.30 22.46
CA SER A 193 10.75 18.70 22.29
C SER A 193 11.47 19.17 23.55
N SER A 194 12.81 19.17 23.52
CA SER A 194 13.59 19.70 24.62
C SER A 194 13.26 21.18 24.71
N PHE A 195 12.53 21.53 25.76
CA PHE A 195 12.39 22.90 26.21
C PHE A 195 13.78 23.51 26.25
N SER A 196 14.02 24.52 25.42
CA SER A 196 15.14 25.42 25.62
C SER A 196 14.91 26.10 26.97
N ILE A 197 15.65 25.67 27.99
CA ILE A 197 15.76 26.39 29.25
C ILE A 197 16.80 27.49 29.04
N ILE A 198 16.26 28.71 28.96
CA ILE A 198 16.85 30.04 29.20
C ILE A 198 17.88 30.53 28.18
#